data_AF-A0A964PVE6-F1
#
_entry.id   AF-A0A964PVE6-F1
#
_cell.length_a   1.000
_cell.length_b   1.000
_cell.length_c   1.000
_cell.angle_alpha   90.00
_cell.angle_beta   90.00
_cell.angle_gamma   90.00
#
_symmetry.space_group_name_H-M   'P 1'
#
loop_
_entity.id
_entity.type
_entity.pdbx_description
1 polymer ?
#
loop_
_entity_poly.entity_id
_entity_poly.type
_entity_poly.pdbx_seq_one_letter_code
_entity_poly.pdbx_strand_id
1 'polypeptide(L)'
;MLLLQIYVFLLAAFVGYMVISRVPPLLHTPLMAATNAISGISLVGSLIAAGAQRNGLSTLLGTVAVVAATTNIVGGFLIVDRMLAMFKRDAKPGTPAKPGHGG
;
A
#
# COMPACT_ATOMS: atom_id res chain seq x y z
N MET A 1 -25.55 8.51 11.23
CA MET A 1 -24.37 7.72 10.82
C MET A 1 -23.94 7.98 9.38
N LEU A 2 -24.85 7.96 8.39
CA LEU A 2 -24.51 8.21 6.98
C LEU A 2 -23.82 9.56 6.72
N LEU A 3 -24.35 10.67 7.26
CA LEU A 3 -23.75 12.00 7.11
C LEU A 3 -22.29 12.04 7.61
N LEU A 4 -22.00 11.34 8.71
CA LEU A 4 -20.64 11.22 9.25
C LEU A 4 -19.72 10.42 8.32
N GLN A 5 -20.21 9.30 7.75
CA GLN A 5 -19.44 8.48 6.81
C GLN A 5 -19.09 9.25 5.53
N ILE A 6 -20.06 10.01 4.99
CA ILE A 6 -19.83 10.87 3.83
C ILE A 6 -18.85 11.99 4.17
N TYR A 7 -18.99 12.62 5.35
CA TYR A 7 -18.05 13.65 5.81
C TYR A 7 -16.62 13.12 5.91
N VAL A 8 -16.44 11.95 6.55
CA VAL A 8 -15.14 11.27 6.65
C VAL A 8 -14.59 10.89 5.28
N PHE A 9 -15.42 10.37 4.38
CA PHE A 9 -15.03 10.02 3.01
C PHE A 9 -14.50 11.24 2.24
N LEU A 10 -15.22 12.36 2.30
CA LEU A 10 -14.82 13.61 1.61
C LEU A 10 -13.51 14.18 2.18
N LEU A 11 -13.37 14.22 3.51
CA LEU A 11 -12.12 14.69 4.13
C LEU A 11 -10.94 13.76 3.83
N ALA A 12 -11.14 12.45 3.89
CA ALA A 12 -10.10 11.47 3.56
C ALA A 12 -9.63 11.60 2.09
N ALA A 13 -10.57 11.80 1.15
CA ALA A 13 -10.25 12.03 -0.25
C ALA A 13 -9.46 13.34 -0.45
N PHE A 14 -9.88 14.43 0.21
CA PHE A 14 -9.17 15.71 0.16
C PHE A 14 -7.75 15.61 0.73
N VAL A 15 -7.59 14.96 1.88
CA VAL A 15 -6.28 14.71 2.50
C VAL A 15 -5.41 13.84 1.58
N GLY A 16 -5.96 12.75 1.03
CA GLY A 16 -5.24 11.89 0.09
C GLY A 16 -4.70 12.65 -1.11
N TYR A 17 -5.50 13.53 -1.70
CA TYR A 17 -5.06 14.42 -2.78
C TYR A 17 -3.90 15.32 -2.34
N MET A 18 -4.05 16.06 -1.24
CA MET A 18 -3.00 16.96 -0.76
C MET A 18 -1.69 16.24 -0.45
N VAL A 19 -1.75 15.01 0.08
CA VAL A 19 -0.56 14.20 0.37
C VAL A 19 0.13 13.76 -0.92
N ILE A 20 -0.61 13.21 -1.88
CA ILE A 20 -0.04 12.68 -3.13
C ILE A 20 0.55 13.80 -4.00
N SER A 21 -0.08 14.98 -4.05
CA SER A 21 0.41 16.12 -4.83
C SER A 21 1.77 16.66 -4.37
N ARG A 22 2.27 16.27 -3.20
CA ARG A 22 3.54 16.75 -2.62
C ARG A 22 4.66 15.72 -2.65
N VAL A 23 4.44 14.56 -3.28
CA VAL A 23 5.45 13.50 -3.39
C VAL A 23 6.48 13.85 -4.48
N PRO A 24 7.80 13.72 -4.23
CA PRO A 24 8.83 13.98 -5.23
C PRO A 24 8.75 12.97 -6.40
N PRO A 25 9.15 13.36 -7.63
CA PRO A 25 8.97 12.52 -8.81
C PRO A 25 9.64 11.14 -8.74
N LEU A 26 10.76 11.04 -8.03
CA LEU A 26 11.50 9.80 -7.83
C LEU A 26 10.69 8.73 -7.09
N LEU A 27 9.66 9.15 -6.36
CA LEU A 27 8.82 8.26 -5.56
C LEU A 27 7.50 7.88 -6.26
N HIS A 28 7.20 8.32 -7.49
CA HIS A 28 5.93 7.96 -8.13
C HIS A 28 5.78 6.45 -8.35
N THR A 29 6.84 5.75 -8.76
CA THR A 29 6.83 4.29 -8.94
C THR A 29 6.66 3.53 -7.62
N PRO A 30 7.45 3.79 -6.56
CA PRO A 30 7.20 3.14 -5.27
C PRO A 30 5.86 3.55 -4.65
N LEU A 31 5.39 4.79 -4.87
CA LEU A 31 4.07 5.23 -4.42
C LEU A 31 2.95 4.44 -5.12
N MET A 32 3.06 4.20 -6.43
CA MET A 32 2.10 3.37 -7.18
C MET A 32 2.05 1.93 -6.64
N ALA A 33 3.21 1.35 -6.30
CA ALA A 33 3.25 0.03 -5.67
C ALA A 33 2.63 0.05 -4.25
N ALA A 34 2.89 1.11 -3.48
CA ALA A 34 2.36 1.27 -2.14
C ALA A 34 0.83 1.44 -2.12
N THR A 35 0.24 2.23 -3.02
CA THR A 35 -1.22 2.37 -3.11
C THR A 35 -1.89 1.07 -3.54
N ASN A 36 -1.24 0.25 -4.37
CA ASN A 36 -1.70 -1.10 -4.67
C ASN A 36 -1.70 -1.98 -3.40
N ALA A 37 -0.62 -2.00 -2.63
CA ALA A 37 -0.55 -2.76 -1.36
C ALA A 37 -1.63 -2.32 -0.34
N ILE A 38 -1.91 -1.02 -0.26
CA ILE A 38 -2.95 -0.45 0.63
C ILE A 38 -4.36 -0.89 0.20
N SER A 39 -4.61 -1.10 -1.10
CA SER A 39 -5.90 -1.62 -1.60
C SER A 39 -6.25 -3.02 -1.03
N GLY A 40 -5.23 -3.71 -0.49
CA GLY A 40 -5.36 -4.91 0.30
C GLY A 40 -6.30 -4.81 1.51
N ILE A 41 -6.76 -3.62 1.91
CA ILE A 41 -7.83 -3.43 2.90
C ILE A 41 -9.10 -4.26 2.62
N SER A 42 -9.30 -4.66 1.35
CA SER A 42 -10.29 -5.66 0.94
C SER A 42 -10.24 -6.96 1.76
N LEU A 43 -9.09 -7.30 2.37
CA LEU A 43 -8.95 -8.42 3.30
C LEU A 43 -9.98 -8.37 4.42
N VAL A 44 -10.25 -7.19 4.99
CA VAL A 44 -11.26 -7.03 6.05
C VAL A 44 -12.64 -7.45 5.56
N GLY A 45 -13.03 -7.01 4.35
CA GLY A 45 -14.29 -7.40 3.73
C GLY A 45 -14.36 -8.90 3.43
N SER A 46 -13.26 -9.48 2.96
CA SER A 46 -13.19 -10.92 2.65
C SER A 46 -13.31 -11.81 3.89
N LEU A 47 -12.72 -11.41 5.03
CA LEU A 47 -12.84 -12.13 6.31
C LEU A 47 -14.27 -12.10 6.83
N ILE A 48 -14.93 -10.93 6.75
CA ILE A 48 -16.34 -10.79 7.10
C ILE A 48 -17.20 -11.69 6.20
N ALA A 49 -16.94 -11.70 4.88
CA ALA A 49 -17.69 -12.52 3.93
C ALA A 49 -17.50 -14.02 4.14
N ALA A 50 -16.27 -14.48 4.38
CA ALA A 50 -15.96 -15.87 4.67
C ALA A 50 -16.58 -16.33 6.00
N GLY A 51 -16.61 -15.46 7.00
CA GLY A 51 -17.16 -15.71 8.33
C GLY A 51 -18.69 -15.57 8.43
N ALA A 52 -19.38 -15.10 7.39
CA ALA A 52 -20.81 -14.78 7.43
C ALA A 52 -21.74 -16.01 7.49
N GLN A 53 -21.22 -17.24 7.42
CA GLN A 53 -21.95 -18.52 7.53
C GLN A 53 -23.28 -18.55 6.72
N ARG A 54 -23.28 -17.98 5.51
CA ARG A 54 -24.51 -17.81 4.71
C ARG A 54 -24.90 -19.09 3.97
N ASN A 55 -24.05 -19.53 3.06
CA ASN A 55 -24.24 -20.70 2.17
C ASN A 55 -22.84 -21.21 1.76
N GLY A 56 -22.71 -22.50 1.42
CA GLY A 56 -21.42 -23.10 1.06
C GLY A 56 -20.66 -22.37 -0.07
N LEU A 57 -21.40 -21.85 -1.07
CA LEU A 57 -20.83 -21.01 -2.14
C LEU A 57 -20.29 -19.67 -1.63
N SER A 58 -20.97 -19.04 -0.67
CA SER A 58 -20.53 -17.77 -0.07
C SER A 58 -19.24 -17.98 0.73
N THR A 59 -19.14 -19.09 1.45
CA THR A 59 -17.93 -19.45 2.19
C THR A 59 -16.78 -19.71 1.25
N LEU A 60 -16.99 -20.48 0.16
CA LEU A 60 -15.96 -20.76 -0.84
C LEU A 60 -15.43 -19.46 -1.49
N LEU A 61 -16.33 -18.60 -1.97
CA LEU A 61 -15.96 -17.32 -2.57
C LEU A 61 -15.27 -16.40 -1.56
N GLY A 62 -15.73 -16.38 -0.31
CA GLY A 62 -15.09 -15.66 0.79
C GLY A 62 -13.67 -16.15 1.04
N THR A 63 -13.45 -17.46 1.09
CA THR A 63 -12.11 -18.05 1.25
C THR A 63 -11.18 -17.69 0.08
N VAL A 64 -11.66 -17.76 -1.16
CA VAL A 64 -10.89 -17.31 -2.34
C VAL A 64 -10.55 -15.83 -2.25
N ALA A 65 -11.50 -15.00 -1.82
CA ALA A 65 -11.27 -13.57 -1.62
C ALA A 65 -10.21 -13.28 -0.54
N VAL A 66 -10.19 -14.06 0.55
CA VAL A 66 -9.16 -13.94 1.60
C VAL A 66 -7.78 -14.26 1.04
N VAL A 67 -7.64 -15.33 0.27
CA VAL A 67 -6.36 -15.71 -0.36
C VAL A 67 -5.89 -14.63 -1.34
N ALA A 68 -6.79 -14.14 -2.19
CA ALA A 68 -6.49 -13.08 -3.15
C ALA A 68 -6.07 -11.77 -2.47
N ALA A 69 -6.83 -11.32 -1.45
CA ALA A 69 -6.54 -10.10 -0.70
C ALA A 69 -5.23 -10.22 0.08
N THR A 70 -4.97 -11.38 0.68
CA THR A 70 -3.70 -11.65 1.39
C THR A 70 -2.52 -11.61 0.43
N THR A 71 -2.66 -12.19 -0.77
CA THR A 71 -1.61 -12.15 -1.79
C THR A 71 -1.33 -10.72 -2.26
N ASN A 72 -2.36 -9.89 -2.40
CA ASN A 72 -2.21 -8.46 -2.74
C ASN A 72 -1.44 -7.68 -1.66
N ILE A 73 -1.79 -7.86 -0.38
CA ILE A 73 -1.08 -7.23 0.75
C ILE A 73 0.38 -7.70 0.77
N VAL A 74 0.61 -9.01 0.86
CA VAL A 74 1.95 -9.57 1.06
C VAL A 74 2.84 -9.25 -0.14
N GLY A 75 2.38 -9.52 -1.36
CA GLY A 75 3.13 -9.22 -2.57
C GLY A 75 3.38 -7.72 -2.74
N GLY A 76 2.37 -6.89 -2.46
CA GLY A 76 2.47 -5.44 -2.54
C GLY A 76 3.54 -4.88 -1.59
N PHE A 77 3.51 -5.26 -0.32
CA PHE A 77 4.50 -4.76 0.66
C PHE A 77 5.92 -5.29 0.42
N LEU A 78 6.09 -6.52 -0.08
CA LEU A 78 7.41 -7.04 -0.47
C LEU A 78 8.03 -6.26 -1.62
N ILE A 79 7.23 -5.88 -2.62
CA ILE A 79 7.69 -5.07 -3.75
C ILE A 79 8.05 -3.66 -3.27
N VAL A 80 7.22 -3.05 -2.43
CA VAL A 80 7.48 -1.72 -1.84
C VAL A 80 8.78 -1.72 -1.06
N ASP A 81 9.01 -2.73 -0.21
CA ASP A 81 10.26 -2.84 0.57
C ASP A 81 11.49 -2.88 -0.33
N ARG A 82 11.46 -3.72 -1.38
CA ARG A 82 12.55 -3.76 -2.37
C ARG A 82 12.74 -2.44 -3.10
N MET A 83 11.65 -1.76 -3.46
CA MET A 83 11.75 -0.46 -4.12
C MET A 83 12.33 0.62 -3.19
N LEU A 84 11.94 0.63 -1.92
CA LEU A 84 12.43 1.59 -0.94
C LEU A 84 13.87 1.29 -0.49
N ALA A 85 14.29 0.02 -0.52
CA ALA A 85 15.68 -0.36 -0.25
C ALA A 85 16.68 0.30 -1.20
N MET A 86 16.28 0.60 -2.45
CA MET A 86 17.14 1.29 -3.43
C MET A 86 17.45 2.75 -3.05
N PHE A 87 16.68 3.36 -2.14
CA PHE A 87 16.95 4.70 -1.62
C PHE A 87 17.85 4.70 -0.38
N LYS A 88 18.11 3.53 0.23
CA LYS A 88 19.11 3.41 1.27
C LYS A 88 20.48 3.47 0.59
N ARG A 89 21.20 4.58 0.80
CA ARG A 89 22.63 4.64 0.48
C ARG A 89 23.31 3.49 1.21
N ASP A 90 23.98 2.62 0.46
CA ASP A 90 24.92 1.65 1.03
C ASP A 90 25.99 2.43 1.78
N ALA A 91 25.82 2.61 3.08
CA ALA A 91 26.87 3.09 3.96
C ALA A 91 27.88 1.94 4.09
N LYS A 92 28.77 1.82 3.10
CA LYS A 92 29.98 1.02 3.25
C LYS A 92 30.80 1.68 4.37
N PRO A 93 31.01 1.03 5.53
CA PRO A 93 31.84 1.62 6.57
C PRO A 93 33.28 1.68 6.02
N GLY A 94 33.82 2.89 5.82
CA GLY A 94 35.24 3.09 5.56
C GLY A 94 35.69 3.62 4.20
N THR A 95 34.81 4.06 3.29
CA THR A 95 35.26 4.73 2.05
C THR A 95 35.29 6.25 2.24
N PRO A 96 36.46 6.92 2.17
CA PRO A 96 36.54 8.38 2.25
C PRO A 96 35.74 9.00 1.10
N ALA A 97 34.93 10.01 1.41
CA ALA A 97 34.19 10.77 0.40
C ALA A 97 35.17 11.34 -0.64
N LYS A 98 34.98 10.98 -1.92
CA LYS A 98 35.72 11.63 -3.00
C LYS A 98 35.35 13.11 -3.03
N PRO A 99 36.32 14.04 -3.13
CA PRO A 99 36.02 15.45 -3.30
C PRO A 99 35.24 15.63 -4.60
N GLY A 100 34.07 16.26 -4.51
CA GLY A 100 33.28 16.62 -5.68
C GLY A 100 34.10 17.53 -6.58
N HIS A 101 34.27 17.12 -7.83
CA HIS A 101 34.78 18.02 -8.85
C HIS A 101 33.63 18.92 -9.29
N GLY A 102 33.81 20.22 -9.10
CA GLY A 102 32.94 21.24 -9.64
C GLY A 102 32.95 21.22 -11.16
N GLY A 103 31.79 21.57 -11.73
CA GLY A 103 31.51 21.74 -13.14
C GLY A 103 30.06 22.15 -13.29
#